data_AF-A0A9X2UBM2-F1
#
_entry.id   AF-A0A9X2UBM2-F1
#
_cell.length_a   1.000
_cell.length_b   1.000
_cell.length_c   1.000
_cell.angle_alpha   90.00
_cell.angle_beta   90.00
_cell.angle_gamma   90.00
#
_symmetry.space_group_name_H-M   'P 1'
#
loop_
_entity.id
_entity.type
_entity.pdbx_description
1 polymer ?
#
loop_
_entity_poly.entity_id
_entity_poly.type
_entity_poly.pdbx_seq_one_letter_code
_entity_poly.pdbx_strand_id
1 'polypeptide(L)'
;MALYYRLQTAARLVRHGSRLSYSELKEEVYQLAREAPHTYAEIAGKLNVSENAVAKAVTTVGPKFQRLQMRIVELLSNYEVERQEKVEFRTWRKDREAYE
;
A
#
# COMPACT_ATOMS: atom_id res chain seq x y z
N MET A 1 26.85 17.95 -7.44
CA MET A 1 25.41 18.21 -7.22
C MET A 1 24.84 17.09 -6.36
N ALA A 2 25.24 17.08 -5.09
CA ALA A 2 24.64 16.25 -4.05
C ALA A 2 23.66 17.14 -3.27
N LEU A 3 22.58 16.54 -2.73
CA LEU A 3 21.46 17.15 -1.98
C LEU A 3 20.12 17.12 -2.75
N TYR A 4 19.56 15.92 -2.92
CA TYR A 4 18.10 15.76 -2.89
C TYR A 4 17.77 14.88 -1.69
N TYR A 5 17.42 15.56 -0.58
CA TYR A 5 16.67 15.07 0.59
C TYR A 5 17.24 13.82 1.31
N ARG A 6 18.08 13.95 2.34
CA ARG A 6 17.73 14.42 3.69
C ARG A 6 16.53 13.64 4.26
N LEU A 7 16.83 12.57 5.01
CA LEU A 7 16.07 12.09 6.16
C LEU A 7 14.55 12.29 6.08
N GLN A 8 13.85 11.46 5.30
CA GLN A 8 12.45 11.19 5.61
C GLN A 8 12.44 10.27 6.83
N THR A 9 12.46 10.88 8.01
CA THR A 9 11.77 10.32 9.17
C THR A 9 10.31 10.25 8.74
N ALA A 10 9.91 9.13 8.13
CA ALA A 10 8.60 8.98 7.53
C ALA A 10 7.57 9.08 8.66
N ALA A 11 6.78 10.15 8.68
CA ALA A 11 5.58 10.16 9.48
C ALA A 11 4.77 8.93 9.06
N ARG A 12 4.47 8.02 10.00
CA ARG A 12 3.64 6.83 9.75
C ARG A 12 2.42 7.25 8.94
N LEU A 13 2.25 6.69 7.75
CA LEU A 13 1.12 7.01 6.89
C LEU A 13 -0.15 6.38 7.49
N VAL A 14 0.02 5.24 8.17
CA VAL A 14 -1.04 4.59 8.93
C VAL A 14 -1.26 5.31 10.27
N ARG A 15 -2.45 5.89 10.38
CA ARG A 15 -3.07 6.41 11.61
C ARG A 15 -4.55 6.07 11.56
N HIS A 16 -5.22 6.16 12.69
CA HIS A 16 -6.66 5.92 12.76
C HIS A 16 -7.41 6.77 11.71
N GLY A 17 -8.18 6.12 10.84
CA GLY A 17 -8.96 6.76 9.77
C GLY A 17 -8.16 7.22 8.53
N SER A 18 -6.87 6.87 8.41
CA SER A 18 -6.10 7.14 7.19
C SER A 18 -6.70 6.44 5.97
N ARG A 19 -6.69 7.14 4.83
CA ARG A 19 -6.97 6.55 3.51
C ARG A 19 -5.67 6.50 2.73
N LEU A 20 -5.23 5.30 2.38
CA LEU A 20 -4.00 5.09 1.63
C LEU A 20 -4.31 4.71 0.19
N SER A 21 -3.64 5.37 -0.75
CA SER A 21 -3.51 4.90 -2.12
C SER A 21 -2.65 3.63 -2.20
N TYR A 22 -2.64 2.95 -3.35
CA TYR A 22 -1.78 1.78 -3.56
C TYR A 22 -0.29 2.08 -3.37
N SER A 23 0.16 3.28 -3.76
CA SER A 23 1.55 3.70 -3.59
C SER A 23 1.89 3.94 -2.13
N GLU A 24 1.00 4.57 -1.38
CA GLU A 24 1.18 4.84 0.06
C GLU A 24 1.12 3.56 0.88
N LEU A 25 0.23 2.63 0.54
CA LEU A 25 0.16 1.31 1.19
C LEU A 25 1.44 0.51 0.96
N LYS A 26 1.97 0.48 -0.27
CA LYS A 26 3.25 -0.16 -0.58
C LYS A 26 4.39 0.49 0.20
N GLU A 27 4.41 1.81 0.28
CA GLU A 27 5.46 2.55 1.00
C GLU A 27 5.43 2.24 2.50
N GLU A 28 4.25 2.23 3.11
CA GLU A 28 4.12 1.83 4.51
C GLU A 28 4.62 0.41 4.75
N VAL A 29 4.25 -0.55 3.89
CA VAL A 29 4.71 -1.93 3.98
C VAL A 29 6.24 -2.02 3.87
N TYR A 30 6.84 -1.23 2.99
CA TYR A 30 8.30 -1.16 2.87
C TYR A 30 8.95 -0.62 4.15
N GLN A 31 8.42 0.45 4.73
CA GLN A 31 8.95 1.01 5.97
C GLN A 31 8.78 0.02 7.14
N LEU A 32 7.60 -0.57 7.32
CA LEU A 32 7.34 -1.56 8.36
C LEU A 32 8.26 -2.77 8.23
N ALA A 33 8.46 -3.28 7.02
CA ALA A 33 9.35 -4.42 6.79
C ALA A 33 10.84 -4.08 7.01
N ARG A 34 11.23 -2.81 6.86
CA ARG A 34 12.59 -2.32 7.11
C ARG A 34 12.85 -2.03 8.58
N GLU A 35 11.85 -1.54 9.31
CA GLU A 35 11.93 -1.23 10.74
C GLU A 35 11.70 -2.46 11.62
N ALA A 36 10.99 -3.46 11.12
CA ALA A 36 10.72 -4.68 11.88
C ALA A 36 12.03 -5.46 12.12
N PRO A 37 12.18 -6.11 13.29
CA PRO A 37 13.26 -7.05 13.56
C PRO A 37 13.11 -8.37 12.78
N HIS A 38 12.11 -8.48 11.92
CA HIS A 38 11.73 -9.70 11.23
C HIS A 38 12.31 -9.77 9.81
N THR A 39 12.80 -10.95 9.44
CA THR A 39 13.20 -11.22 8.05
C THR A 39 11.96 -11.42 7.16
N TYR A 40 12.12 -11.29 5.84
CA TYR A 40 11.03 -11.59 4.91
C TYR A 40 10.56 -13.05 5.02
N ALA A 41 11.45 -13.98 5.35
CA ALA A 41 11.11 -15.38 5.62
C ALA A 41 10.23 -15.53 6.86
N GLU A 42 10.50 -14.78 7.93
CA GLU A 42 9.67 -14.80 9.14
C GLU A 42 8.28 -14.19 8.91
N ILE A 43 8.21 -13.07 8.20
CA ILE A 43 6.94 -12.46 7.79
C ILE A 43 6.14 -13.43 6.92
N ALA A 44 6.80 -14.08 5.97
CA ALA A 44 6.21 -15.07 5.09
C ALA A 44 5.65 -16.26 5.87
N GLY A 45 6.41 -16.77 6.85
CA GLY A 45 5.98 -17.84 7.75
C GLY A 45 4.74 -17.47 8.57
N LYS A 46 4.72 -16.27 9.17
CA LYS A 46 3.56 -15.78 9.94
C LYS A 46 2.31 -15.59 9.06
N LEU A 47 2.48 -15.22 7.80
CA LEU A 47 1.38 -14.99 6.86
C LEU A 47 1.01 -16.22 6.00
N ASN A 48 1.73 -17.33 6.15
CA ASN A 48 1.61 -18.53 5.34
C ASN A 48 1.69 -18.24 3.82
N VAL A 49 2.71 -17.48 3.41
CA VAL A 49 3.00 -17.16 2.01
C VAL A 49 4.47 -17.45 1.71
N SER A 50 4.88 -17.33 0.44
CA SER A 50 6.30 -17.45 0.09
C SER A 50 7.07 -16.15 0.38
N GLU A 51 8.35 -16.27 0.69
CA GLU A 51 9.25 -15.13 0.88
C GLU A 51 9.29 -14.22 -0.36
N ASN A 52 9.28 -14.82 -1.56
CA ASN A 52 9.22 -14.06 -2.81
C ASN A 52 7.91 -13.25 -2.94
N ALA A 53 6.78 -13.76 -2.43
CA ALA A 53 5.53 -13.00 -2.42
C ALA A 53 5.64 -11.77 -1.51
N VAL A 54 6.30 -11.88 -0.36
CA VAL A 54 6.59 -10.75 0.53
C VAL A 54 7.50 -9.73 -0.17
N ALA A 55 8.60 -10.18 -0.78
CA ALA A 55 9.51 -9.32 -1.52
C ALA A 55 8.80 -8.56 -2.67
N LYS A 56 7.88 -9.22 -3.38
CA LYS A 56 7.05 -8.59 -4.41
C LYS A 56 6.03 -7.62 -3.81
N ALA A 57 5.39 -7.95 -2.69
CA ALA A 57 4.45 -7.06 -2.02
C ALA A 57 5.10 -5.76 -1.55
N VAL A 58 6.35 -5.82 -1.07
CA VAL A 58 7.11 -4.66 -0.62
C VAL A 58 7.53 -3.73 -1.78
N THR A 59 7.67 -4.26 -3.00
CA THR A 59 8.21 -3.50 -4.15
C THR A 59 7.17 -3.13 -5.21
N THR A 60 6.05 -3.85 -5.28
CA THR A 60 5.08 -3.72 -6.36
C THR A 60 3.92 -2.81 -5.95
N VAL A 61 3.69 -1.73 -6.70
CA VAL A 61 2.50 -0.90 -6.55
C VAL A 61 1.33 -1.50 -7.34
N GLY A 62 0.13 -1.47 -6.77
CA GLY A 62 -1.12 -1.81 -7.46
C GLY A 62 -1.92 -2.94 -6.78
N PRO A 63 -3.03 -3.37 -7.41
CA PRO A 63 -4.02 -4.24 -6.77
C PRO A 63 -3.54 -5.68 -6.55
N LYS A 64 -2.55 -6.14 -7.34
CA LYS A 64 -2.11 -7.55 -7.37
C LYS A 64 -1.66 -8.07 -6.00
N PHE A 65 -0.92 -7.24 -5.24
CA PHE A 65 -0.41 -7.60 -3.92
C PHE A 65 -1.10 -6.85 -2.78
N GLN A 66 -2.18 -6.10 -3.07
CA GLN A 66 -2.87 -5.27 -2.09
C GLN A 66 -3.27 -6.06 -0.85
N ARG A 67 -3.89 -7.24 -1.03
CA ARG A 67 -4.32 -8.08 0.11
C ARG A 67 -3.14 -8.52 0.99
N LEU A 68 -1.99 -8.83 0.37
CA LEU A 68 -0.81 -9.21 1.12
C LEU A 68 -0.18 -8.00 1.82
N GLN A 69 -0.15 -6.84 1.16
CA GLN A 69 0.29 -5.57 1.74
C GLN A 69 -0.53 -5.21 2.99
N MET A 70 -1.87 -5.30 2.91
CA MET A 70 -2.76 -5.08 4.05
C MET A 70 -2.42 -6.01 5.22
N ARG A 71 -2.28 -7.32 4.97
CA ARG A 71 -1.92 -8.30 6.00
C ARG A 71 -0.54 -8.04 6.61
N ILE A 72 0.43 -7.53 5.85
CA ILE A 72 1.74 -7.15 6.40
C ILE A 72 1.61 -5.94 7.33
N VAL A 73 0.79 -4.94 6.97
CA VAL A 73 0.49 -3.80 7.84
C VAL A 73 -0.17 -4.27 9.13
N GLU A 74 -1.17 -5.14 9.04
CA GLU A 74 -1.87 -5.70 10.21
C GLU A 74 -0.96 -6.52 11.12
N LEU A 75 0.01 -7.24 10.54
CA LEU A 75 0.95 -8.05 11.30
C LEU A 75 2.01 -7.20 12.01
N LEU A 76 2.50 -6.16 11.35
CA LEU A 76 3.65 -5.37 11.81
C LEU A 76 3.25 -4.05 12.50
N SER A 77 1.97 -3.70 12.49
CA SER A 77 1.43 -2.50 13.14
C SER A 77 0.24 -2.83 14.04
N ASN A 78 -0.21 -1.85 14.83
CA ASN A 78 -1.39 -1.98 15.69
C ASN A 78 -2.69 -1.58 14.98
N TYR A 79 -2.72 -1.59 13.65
CA TYR A 79 -3.84 -1.10 12.86
C TYR A 79 -4.39 -2.20 11.95
N GLU A 80 -5.72 -2.30 11.92
CA GLU A 80 -6.44 -3.09 10.93
C GLU A 80 -6.60 -2.29 9.64
N VAL A 81 -6.50 -2.96 8.49
CA VAL A 81 -6.60 -2.30 7.18
C VAL A 81 -7.78 -2.87 6.42
N GLU A 82 -8.79 -2.05 6.17
CA GLU A 82 -9.93 -2.42 5.35
C GLU A 82 -9.83 -1.83 3.93
N ARG A 83 -10.34 -2.57 2.95
CA ARG A 83 -10.44 -2.07 1.57
C ARG A 83 -11.73 -1.25 1.42
N GLN A 84 -11.59 0.07 1.28
CA GLN A 84 -12.70 0.91 0.82
C GLN A 84 -12.80 0.84 -0.71
N GLU A 85 -13.75 0.05 -1.23
CA GLU A 85 -14.07 0.05 -2.66
C GLU A 85 -14.86 1.33 -3.00
N LYS A 86 -14.19 2.31 -3.63
CA LYS A 86 -14.86 3.50 -4.14
C LYS A 86 -15.33 3.23 -5.56
N VAL A 87 -16.62 3.01 -5.73
CA VAL A 87 -17.23 2.81 -7.05
C VAL A 87 -17.68 4.16 -7.59
N GLU A 88 -17.01 4.65 -8.64
CA GLU A 88 -17.34 5.92 -9.30
C GLU A 88 -17.70 5.68 -10.76
N PHE A 89 -18.92 6.07 -11.15
CA PHE A 89 -19.41 5.99 -12.51
C PHE A 89 -19.65 7.40 -13.05
N ARG A 90 -19.07 7.70 -14.21
CA ARG A 90 -19.31 8.96 -14.92
C ARG A 90 -20.08 8.66 -16.20
N THR A 91 -21.21 9.32 -16.38
CA THR A 91 -22.05 9.21 -17.58
C THR A 91 -22.07 10.54 -18.32
N TRP A 92 -22.31 10.47 -19.63
CA TRP A 92 -22.41 11.61 -20.52
C TRP A 92 -23.74 11.54 -21.27
N ARG A 93 -24.29 12.69 -21.70
CA ARG A 93 -25.44 12.76 -22.61
C ARG A 93 -25.00 12.41 -24.04
N LYS A 94 -25.75 11.55 -24.73
CA LYS A 94 -25.46 11.09 -26.10
C LYS A 94 -25.74 12.16 -27.17
N ASP A 95 -26.40 13.23 -26.78
CA ASP A 95 -27.04 14.25 -27.62
C ASP A 95 -26.25 15.58 -27.67
N ARG A 96 -24.96 15.58 -27.30
CA ARG A 96 -24.11 16.79 -27.21
C ARG A 96 -23.20 17.04 -28.44
N GLU A 97 -23.64 16.62 -29.63
CA GLU A 97 -23.12 17.08 -30.91
C GLU A 97 -24.32 17.39 -31.81
N ALA A 98 -24.90 18.58 -31.67
CA ALA A 98 -25.88 19.07 -32.65
C ALA A 98 -26.01 20.60 -32.75
N TYR A 99 -25.23 21.40 -32.03
CA TYR A 99 -25.29 22.86 -32.17
C TYR A 99 -23.91 23.48 -31.89
N GLU A 100 -23.09 23.52 -32.93
CA GLU A 100 -22.25 24.70 -33.22
C GLU A 100 -23.06 25.66 -34.10
#